data_AF-A0A538LZK1-F1
#
_entry.id   AF-A0A538LZK1-F1
#
_cell.length_a   1.000
_cell.length_b   1.000
_cell.length_c   1.000
_cell.angle_alpha   90.00
_cell.angle_beta   90.00
_cell.angle_gamma   90.00
#
_symmetry.space_group_name_H-M   'P 1'
#
loop_
_entity.id
_entity.type
_entity.pdbx_description
1 polymer ?
#
loop_
_entity_poly.entity_id
_entity_poly.type
_entity_poly.pdbx_seq_one_letter_code
_entity_poly.pdbx_strand_id
1 'polypeptide(L)' 'MTCRELVRLITDYLEGGLSRRDRRRFERHLRDCDGCTTYVEQMRETVRLAGVLSEDDLAPQARDELLEVFRDWKSR' A
#
# COMPACT_ATOMS: atom_id res chain seq x y z
N MET A 1 5.44 7.41 -17.99
CA MET A 1 5.43 8.08 -16.69
C MET A 1 6.87 8.34 -16.31
N THR A 2 7.11 9.34 -15.47
CA THR A 2 8.45 9.61 -14.91
C THR A 2 8.71 8.75 -13.69
N CYS A 3 9.96 8.56 -13.29
CA CYS A 3 10.30 7.86 -12.04
C CYS A 3 9.61 8.52 -10.82
N ARG A 4 9.50 9.85 -10.80
CA ARG A 4 8.80 10.59 -9.72
C ARG A 4 7.30 10.31 -9.69
N GLU A 5 6.67 10.11 -10.85
CA GLU A 5 5.27 9.67 -10.89
C GLU A 5 5.12 8.24 -10.40
N LEU A 6 6.04 7.35 -10.77
CA LEU A 6 6.03 5.96 -10.32
C LEU A 6 6.15 5.86 -8.80
N VAL A 7 7.14 6.54 -8.21
CA VAL A 7 7.36 6.57 -6.75
C VAL A 7 6.12 7.09 -6.01
N ARG A 8 5.39 8.06 -6.58
CA ARG A 8 4.14 8.55 -5.98
C ARG A 8 2.99 7.54 -6.04
N LEU A 9 3.00 6.64 -7.03
CA LEU A 9 1.95 5.65 -7.25
C LEU A 9 2.31 4.26 -6.67
N ILE A 10 3.43 4.15 -5.96
CA ILE A 10 3.94 2.84 -5.50
C ILE A 10 3.00 2.15 -4.54
N THR A 11 2.44 2.88 -3.58
CA THR A 11 1.50 2.33 -2.58
C THR A 11 0.27 1.77 -3.27
N ASP A 12 -0.41 2.57 -4.09
CA ASP A 12 -1.58 2.12 -4.86
C ASP A 12 -1.26 0.93 -5.79
N TYR A 13 -0.04 0.86 -6.33
CA TYR A 13 0.39 -0.28 -7.15
C TYR A 13 0.52 -1.56 -6.33
N LEU A 14 1.16 -1.48 -5.15
CA LEU A 14 1.37 -2.60 -4.24
C LEU A 14 0.06 -3.09 -3.61
N GLU A 15 -0.86 -2.17 -3.30
CA GLU A 15 -2.16 -2.47 -2.69
C GLU A 15 -3.26 -2.77 -3.73
N GLY A 16 -2.97 -2.64 -5.02
CA GLY A 16 -3.93 -2.92 -6.09
C GLY A 16 -4.99 -1.84 -6.32
N GLY A 17 -4.81 -0.64 -5.76
CA GLY A 17 -5.71 0.51 -5.89
C GLY A 17 -5.61 1.25 -7.23
N LEU A 18 -4.62 0.96 -8.07
CA LEU A 18 -4.47 1.65 -9.36
C LEU A 18 -5.60 1.33 -10.36
N SER A 19 -6.03 2.38 -11.08
CA SER A 19 -6.85 2.21 -12.27
C SER A 19 -6.16 1.30 -13.29
N ARG A 20 -6.94 0.56 -14.11
CA ARG A 20 -6.37 -0.29 -15.18
C ARG A 20 -5.45 0.49 -16.12
N ARG A 21 -5.75 1.77 -16.37
CA ARG A 21 -4.95 2.65 -17.23
C ARG A 21 -3.60 2.96 -16.59
N ASP A 22 -3.59 3.32 -15.32
CA ASP A 22 -2.36 3.69 -14.62
C ASP A 22 -1.48 2.48 -14.34
N ARG A 23 -2.08 1.33 -14.00
CA ARG A 23 -1.36 0.07 -13.88
C ARG A 23 -0.58 -0.28 -15.15
N ARG A 24 -1.20 -0.16 -16.33
CA ARG A 24 -0.50 -0.38 -17.61
C ARG A 24 0.62 0.62 -17.87
N ARG A 25 0.46 1.89 -17.47
CA ARG A 25 1.52 2.90 -17.59
C ARG A 25 2.68 2.60 -16.64
N PHE A 26 2.38 2.10 -15.45
CA PHE A 26 3.33 1.71 -14.41
C PHE A 26 4.17 0.52 -14.87
N GLU A 27 3.52 -0.58 -15.24
CA GLU A 27 4.17 -1.80 -15.71
C GLU A 27 5.00 -1.58 -16.98
N ARG A 28 4.58 -0.67 -17.86
CA ARG A 28 5.41 -0.26 -19.00
C ARG A 28 6.70 0.42 -18.55
N HIS A 29 6.62 1.35 -17.60
CA HIS A 29 7.81 2.02 -17.12
C HIS A 29 8.79 1.07 -16.42
N LEU A 30 8.30 0.08 -15.68
CA LEU A 30 9.17 -0.94 -15.06
C LEU A 30 9.97 -1.74 -16.09
N ARG A 31 9.39 -2.02 -17.27
CA ARG A 31 10.11 -2.70 -18.34
C ARG A 31 11.25 -1.88 -18.95
N ASP A 32 11.16 -0.56 -18.85
CA ASP A 32 12.09 0.37 -19.50
C ASP A 32 13.09 1.00 -18.51
N CYS A 33 12.96 0.74 -17.20
CA CYS A 33 13.76 1.41 -16.16
C CYS A 33 14.16 0.47 -15.02
N ASP A 34 15.40 -0.04 -15.08
CA ASP A 34 15.98 -0.91 -14.05
C ASP A 34 15.95 -0.28 -12.66
N GLY A 35 16.24 1.03 -12.54
CA GLY A 35 16.23 1.72 -11.26
C GLY A 35 14.86 1.72 -10.57
N CYS A 36 13.77 1.84 -11.34
CA CYS A 36 12.43 1.74 -10.76
C CYS A 36 12.03 0.29 -10.46
N THR A 37 12.52 -0.68 -11.23
CA THR A 37 12.33 -2.11 -10.92
C THR A 37 12.99 -2.46 -9.59
N THR A 38 14.26 -2.09 -9.40
CA THR A 38 14.96 -2.24 -8.11
C THR A 38 14.23 -1.53 -6.98
N TYR A 39 13.73 -0.31 -7.21
CA TYR A 39 12.97 0.42 -6.19
C TYR A 39 11.68 -0.32 -5.78
N VAL A 40 10.94 -0.90 -6.73
CA VAL A 40 9.74 -1.70 -6.41
C VAL A 40 10.11 -2.94 -5.59
N GLU A 41 11.20 -3.62 -5.93
CA GLU A 41 11.69 -4.77 -5.17
C GLU A 41 12.07 -4.38 -3.75
N GLN A 42 12.78 -3.27 -3.56
CA GLN A 42 13.11 -2.72 -2.26
C GLN A 42 11.86 -2.39 -1.44
N MET A 43 10.84 -1.78 -2.05
CA MET A 43 9.60 -1.46 -1.35
C MET A 43 8.83 -2.71 -0.92
N ARG A 44 8.80 -3.75 -1.75
CA ARG A 44 8.23 -5.06 -1.38
C ARG A 44 8.97 -5.68 -0.20
N GLU A 45 10.29 -5.59 -0.20
CA GLU A 45 11.11 -6.08 0.89
C GLU A 45 10.88 -5.29 2.18
N THR A 46 10.81 -3.97 2.10
CA THR A 46 10.45 -3.11 3.25
C THR A 46 9.10 -3.50 3.85
N VAL A 47 8.07 -3.72 3.02
CA VAL A 47 6.76 -4.18 3.49
C VAL A 47 6.85 -5.55 4.17
N ARG A 48 7.61 -6.48 3.59
CA ARG A 48 7.82 -7.81 4.17
C ARG A 48 8.52 -7.74 5.53
N LEU A 49 9.55 -6.91 5.65
CA LEU A 49 10.33 -6.73 6.88
C LEU A 49 9.57 -5.97 7.96
N ALA A 50 8.77 -4.96 7.57
CA ALA A 50 7.89 -4.24 8.50
C ALA A 50 6.78 -5.15 9.07
N GLY A 51 6.46 -6.23 8.36
CA GLY A 51 5.43 -7.18 8.74
C GLY A 51 4.03 -6.70 8.33
N VAL A 52 3.05 -7.58 8.52
CA VAL A 52 1.62 -7.27 8.34
C VAL A 52 0.99 -7.28 9.71
N LEU A 53 0.29 -6.21 10.07
CA LEU A 53 -0.54 -6.20 11.28
C LEU A 53 -1.69 -7.19 11.10
N SER A 54 -1.77 -8.13 12.01
CA SER A 54 -2.86 -9.10 12.15
C SER A 54 -3.78 -8.71 13.31
N GLU A 55 -4.94 -9.35 13.40
CA GLU A 55 -5.84 -9.17 14.57
C GLU A 55 -5.15 -9.58 15.88
N ASP A 56 -4.24 -10.56 15.82
CA ASP A 56 -3.49 -11.04 16.99
C ASP A 56 -2.47 -10.01 17.51
N ASP A 57 -2.08 -9.03 16.68
CA ASP A 57 -1.19 -7.93 17.08
C ASP A 57 -1.94 -6.82 17.84
N LEU A 58 -3.28 -6.86 17.88
CA LEU A 58 -4.10 -5.89 18.61
C LEU A 58 -4.34 -6.38 20.04
N ALA A 59 -4.03 -5.51 21.01
CA ALA A 59 -4.51 -5.71 22.37
C ALA A 59 -6.06 -5.75 22.37
N PRO A 60 -6.72 -6.70 23.07
CA PRO A 60 -8.18 -6.84 23.06
C PRO A 60 -8.91 -5.52 23.39
N GLN A 61 -8.35 -4.74 24.31
CA GLN A 61 -8.88 -3.43 24.73
C GLN A 61 -8.85 -2.41 23.58
N ALA A 62 -7.75 -2.35 22.83
CA ALA A 62 -7.63 -1.45 21.69
C ALA A 62 -8.63 -1.80 20.57
N ARG A 63 -8.91 -3.09 20.37
CA ARG A 63 -9.92 -3.56 19.41
C ARG A 63 -11.32 -3.06 19.81
N ASP A 64 -11.69 -3.21 21.07
CA ASP A 64 -13.02 -2.81 21.55
C ASP A 64 -13.20 -1.29 21.48
N GLU A 65 -12.20 -0.51 21.87
CA GLU A 65 -12.18 0.95 21.75
C GLU A 65 -12.34 1.41 20.29
N LEU A 66 -11.61 0.80 19.35
CA LEU A 66 -11.75 1.11 17.92
C LEU A 66 -13.15 0.81 17.40
N LEU A 67 -13.74 -0.32 17.80
CA LEU A 67 -15.08 -0.70 17.38
C LEU A 67 -16.16 0.24 17.94
N GLU A 68 -16.02 0.73 19.16
CA GLU A 68 -16.93 1.76 19.70
C GLU A 68 -16.89 3.04 18.87
N VAL A 69 -15.70 3.53 18.51
CA VAL A 69 -15.55 4.72 17.66
C VAL A 69 -16.27 4.55 16.32
N PHE A 70 -16.13 3.39 15.66
CA PHE A 70 -16.80 3.14 14.37
C PHE A 70 -18.33 2.97 14.50
N ARG A 71 -18.84 2.44 15.62
CA ARG A 71 -20.29 2.34 15.87
C ARG A 71 -20.91 3.72 16.07
N ASP A 72 -20.24 4.58 16.82
CA ASP A 72 -20.72 5.93 17.14
C ASP A 72 -20.58 6.89 15.95
N TRP A 73 -19.71 6.59 14.99
CA TRP A 73 -19.56 7.41 13.79
C TRP A 73 -20.82 7.46 12.91
N LYS A 74 -21.64 6.40 12.89
CA LYS A 74 -22.92 6.39 12.13
C LYS A 74 -24.11 6.98 12.90
N SER A 75 -23.95 7.29 14.18
CA SER A 75 -25.01 7.92 15.00
C SER A 75 -24.92 9.45 15.03
N ARG A 76 -23.94 10.03 14.33
CA ARG A 76 -23.80 11.47 14.04
C ARG A 76 -24.06 11.76 12.57
#